data_AF-A0A956B236-F1
#
_entry.id   AF-A0A956B236-F1
#
_cell.length_a   1.000
_cell.length_b   1.000
_cell.length_c   1.000
_cell.angle_alpha   90.00
_cell.angle_beta   90.00
_cell.angle_gamma   90.00
#
_symmetry.space_group_name_H-M   'P 1'
#
loop_
_entity.id
_entity.type
_entity.pdbx_description
1 polymer ?
#
loop_
_entity_poly.entity_id
_entity_poly.type
_entity_poly.pdbx_seq_one_letter_code
_entity_poly.pdbx_strand_id
1 'polypeptide(L)'
;MREPRDGELHPIGEVLAAVLQDGPDDVPIIDAEGLEFVQKALDDYLTQGRALLAAVDCVLTAAHLLEVEKHAEDAARDLVALVDRKEVIDALIAINKARDAERASAVARQADRFQQFTASESKRRAPGTEPADEEAPDGAVKLGNFHFPKRL
;
A
#
# COMPACT_ATOMS: atom_id res chain seq x y z
N MET A 1 12.23 3.09 -3.24
CA MET A 1 12.76 1.78 -3.66
C MET A 1 13.07 1.90 -5.14
N ARG A 2 14.19 1.33 -5.62
CA ARG A 2 14.61 1.45 -7.03
C ARG A 2 13.65 0.66 -7.90
N GLU A 3 13.09 1.32 -8.90
CA GLU A 3 12.49 0.65 -10.06
C GLU A 3 13.55 -0.27 -10.69
N PRO A 4 13.17 -1.45 -11.22
CA PRO A 4 14.11 -2.29 -11.96
C PRO A 4 14.73 -1.43 -13.07
N ARG A 5 16.06 -1.45 -13.16
CA ARG A 5 16.78 -0.70 -14.20
C ARG A 5 16.50 -1.38 -15.54
N ASP A 6 16.42 -0.61 -16.62
CA ASP A 6 16.35 -1.13 -17.99
C ASP A 6 17.39 -2.25 -18.17
N GLY A 7 16.91 -3.50 -18.32
CA GLY A 7 17.72 -4.70 -18.51
C GLY A 7 17.79 -5.68 -17.34
N GLU A 8 17.28 -5.37 -16.15
CA GLU A 8 17.08 -6.39 -15.10
C GLU A 8 15.85 -7.24 -15.44
N LEU A 9 16.06 -8.53 -15.70
CA LEU A 9 14.98 -9.50 -15.86
C LEU A 9 14.11 -9.48 -14.61
N HIS A 10 12.79 -9.42 -14.80
CA HIS A 10 11.87 -9.57 -13.69
C HIS A 10 12.15 -10.92 -13.03
N PRO A 11 12.16 -11.06 -11.69
CA PRO A 11 12.54 -12.32 -11.05
C PRO A 11 11.67 -13.53 -11.46
N ILE A 12 10.41 -13.28 -11.83
CA ILE A 12 9.55 -14.31 -12.46
C ILE A 12 10.07 -14.77 -13.82
N GLY A 13 10.68 -13.89 -14.61
CA GLY A 13 11.33 -14.27 -15.86
C GLY A 13 12.49 -15.24 -15.65
N GLU A 14 13.25 -15.10 -14.57
CA GLU A 14 14.30 -16.06 -14.19
C GLU A 14 13.71 -17.42 -13.78
N VAL A 15 12.62 -17.40 -13.01
CA VAL A 15 11.88 -18.61 -12.63
C VAL A 15 11.33 -19.34 -13.86
N LEU A 16 10.73 -18.60 -14.79
CA LEU A 16 10.21 -19.14 -16.06
C LEU A 16 11.31 -19.77 -16.91
N ALA A 17 12.46 -19.10 -17.04
CA ALA A 17 13.60 -19.64 -17.78
C ALA A 17 14.16 -20.93 -17.14
N ALA A 18 14.05 -21.09 -15.82
CA ALA A 18 14.53 -22.27 -15.11
C ALA A 18 13.60 -23.49 -15.23
N VAL A 19 12.29 -23.29 -15.45
CA VAL A 19 11.30 -24.38 -15.57
C VAL A 19 11.04 -24.80 -17.01
N LEU A 20 11.46 -24.00 -17.99
CA LEU A 20 11.37 -24.35 -19.40
C LEU A 20 12.36 -25.48 -19.71
N GLN A 21 11.83 -26.56 -20.30
CA GLN A 21 12.60 -27.73 -20.72
C GLN A 21 12.50 -27.89 -22.24
N ASP A 22 13.55 -28.43 -22.84
CA ASP A 22 13.53 -28.80 -24.26
C ASP A 22 12.61 -30.03 -24.44
N GLY A 23 11.50 -29.83 -25.15
CA GLY A 23 10.58 -30.89 -25.52
C GLY A 23 10.92 -31.55 -26.86
N PRO A 24 10.07 -32.47 -27.33
CA PRO A 24 10.23 -33.06 -28.66
C PRO A 24 10.24 -31.98 -29.74
N ASP A 25 11.06 -32.19 -30.77
CA ASP A 25 11.26 -31.25 -31.90
C ASP A 25 11.75 -29.85 -31.48
N ASP A 26 12.50 -29.77 -30.37
CA ASP A 26 13.02 -28.53 -29.78
C ASP A 26 11.93 -27.52 -29.38
N VAL A 27 10.68 -27.99 -29.21
CA VAL A 27 9.56 -27.18 -28.75
C VAL A 27 9.60 -27.12 -27.22
N PRO A 28 9.69 -25.92 -26.61
CA PRO A 28 9.74 -25.81 -25.16
C PRO A 28 8.49 -26.37 -24.48
N ILE A 29 8.68 -27.09 -23.38
CA ILE A 29 7.61 -27.61 -22.52
C ILE A 29 7.81 -27.15 -21.08
N ILE A 30 6.72 -27.11 -20.33
CA ILE A 30 6.72 -26.89 -18.88
C ILE A 30 5.97 -28.06 -18.28
N ASP A 31 6.59 -28.76 -17.34
CA ASP A 31 5.96 -29.86 -16.63
C ASP A 31 5.11 -29.35 -15.45
N ALA A 32 4.33 -30.25 -14.85
CA ALA A 32 3.45 -29.90 -13.74
C ALA A 32 4.22 -29.34 -12.53
N GLU A 33 5.42 -29.86 -12.25
CA GLU A 33 6.27 -29.39 -11.15
C GLU A 33 6.79 -27.96 -11.44
N GLY A 34 7.17 -27.66 -12.68
CA GLY A 34 7.53 -26.33 -13.14
C GLY A 34 6.38 -25.34 -13.03
N LEU A 35 5.16 -25.75 -13.41
CA LEU A 35 3.96 -24.91 -13.25
C LEU A 35 3.66 -24.61 -11.78
N GLU A 36 3.75 -25.60 -10.89
CA GLU A 36 3.60 -25.39 -9.44
C GLU A 36 4.66 -24.43 -8.89
N PHE A 37 5.89 -24.52 -9.38
CA PHE A 37 6.99 -23.64 -8.97
C PHE A 37 6.75 -22.18 -9.39
N VAL A 38 6.27 -21.97 -10.63
CA VAL A 38 5.87 -20.64 -11.13
C VAL A 38 4.68 -20.09 -10.33
N GLN A 39 3.67 -20.92 -10.07
CA GLN A 39 2.51 -20.53 -9.26
C GLN A 39 2.93 -20.07 -7.86
N LYS A 40 3.80 -20.83 -7.20
CA LYS A 40 4.29 -20.48 -5.87
C LYS A 40 5.06 -19.15 -5.88
N ALA A 41 5.88 -18.92 -6.91
CA ALA A 41 6.58 -17.65 -7.07
C ALA A 41 5.60 -16.47 -7.24
N LEU A 42 4.52 -16.66 -8.02
CA LEU A 42 3.45 -15.67 -8.16
C LEU A 42 2.74 -15.39 -6.83
N ASP A 43 2.41 -16.43 -6.06
CA ASP A 43 1.76 -16.34 -4.75
C ASP A 43 2.62 -15.63 -3.69
N ASP A 44 3.93 -15.85 -3.71
CA ASP A 44 4.87 -15.15 -2.85
C ASP A 44 4.91 -13.64 -3.19
N TYR A 45 4.87 -13.30 -4.48
CA TYR A 45 4.78 -11.90 -4.94
C TYR A 45 3.46 -11.24 -4.55
N LEU A 46 2.35 -11.98 -4.66
CA LEU A 46 1.02 -11.57 -4.22
C LEU A 46 1.00 -11.21 -2.74
N THR A 47 1.58 -12.07 -1.90
CA THR A 47 1.61 -11.92 -0.44
C THR A 47 2.49 -10.76 0.02
N GLN A 48 3.56 -10.46 -0.73
CA GLN A 48 4.48 -9.37 -0.41
C GLN A 48 3.98 -7.98 -0.86
N GLY A 49 2.82 -7.90 -1.52
CA GLY A 49 2.16 -6.64 -1.89
C GLY A 49 2.95 -5.79 -2.88
N ARG A 50 3.91 -6.38 -3.60
CA ARG A 50 4.79 -5.68 -4.54
C ARG A 50 4.53 -6.18 -5.95
N ALA A 51 4.17 -5.24 -6.84
CA ALA A 51 4.24 -5.39 -8.29
C ALA A 51 3.52 -6.61 -8.90
N LEU A 52 2.37 -7.03 -8.34
CA LEU A 52 1.52 -8.08 -8.94
C LEU A 52 1.29 -7.88 -10.44
N LEU A 53 1.02 -6.64 -10.86
CA LEU A 53 0.80 -6.32 -12.27
C LEU A 53 2.04 -6.61 -13.13
N ALA A 54 3.25 -6.32 -12.62
CA ALA A 54 4.49 -6.61 -13.35
C ALA A 54 4.80 -8.11 -13.40
N ALA A 55 4.48 -8.83 -12.32
CA ALA A 55 4.56 -10.29 -12.27
C ALA A 55 3.64 -10.95 -13.30
N VAL A 56 2.38 -10.55 -13.33
CA VAL A 56 1.37 -11.01 -14.29
C VAL A 56 1.76 -10.66 -15.73
N ASP A 57 2.17 -9.41 -15.97
CA ASP A 57 2.60 -8.95 -17.30
C ASP A 57 3.81 -9.74 -17.81
N CYS A 58 4.75 -10.08 -16.91
CA CYS A 58 5.90 -10.92 -17.23
C CYS A 58 5.48 -12.34 -17.67
N VAL A 59 4.55 -12.99 -16.96
CA VAL A 59 4.05 -14.33 -17.33
C VAL A 59 3.33 -14.30 -18.68
N LEU A 60 2.44 -13.32 -18.88
CA LEU A 60 1.69 -13.20 -20.13
C LEU A 60 2.60 -12.88 -21.32
N THR A 61 3.63 -12.05 -21.12
CA THR A 61 4.65 -11.77 -22.13
C THR A 61 5.43 -13.04 -22.48
N ALA A 62 5.83 -13.82 -21.47
CA ALA A 62 6.54 -15.08 -21.71
C ALA A 62 5.66 -16.10 -22.45
N ALA A 63 4.39 -16.23 -22.08
CA ALA A 63 3.44 -17.09 -22.78
C ALA A 63 3.28 -16.67 -24.25
N HIS A 64 3.18 -15.37 -24.51
CA HIS A 64 3.10 -14.85 -25.88
C HIS A 64 4.36 -15.16 -26.70
N LEU A 65 5.55 -15.02 -26.11
CA LEU A 65 6.81 -15.37 -26.77
C LEU A 65 6.91 -16.88 -27.07
N LEU A 66 6.46 -17.73 -26.14
CA LEU A 66 6.39 -19.17 -26.36
C LEU A 66 5.44 -19.54 -27.50
N GLU A 67 4.27 -18.90 -27.57
CA GLU A 67 3.28 -19.11 -28.63
C GLU A 67 3.83 -18.66 -30.01
N VAL A 68 4.33 -17.42 -30.09
CA VAL A 68 4.66 -16.78 -31.37
C VAL A 68 6.06 -17.12 -31.88
N GLU A 69 7.07 -17.13 -31.02
CA GLU A 69 8.46 -17.33 -31.44
C GLU A 69 8.92 -18.78 -31.37
N LYS A 70 8.34 -19.56 -30.44
CA LYS A 70 8.75 -20.95 -30.17
C LYS A 70 7.72 -21.99 -30.59
N HIS A 71 6.56 -21.57 -31.07
CA HIS A 71 5.45 -22.45 -31.47
C HIS A 71 5.04 -23.46 -30.38
N ALA A 72 5.23 -23.08 -29.11
CA ALA A 72 4.92 -23.88 -27.93
C ALA A 72 3.55 -23.48 -27.36
N GLU A 73 2.49 -23.74 -28.14
CA GLU A 73 1.12 -23.34 -27.79
C GLU A 73 0.62 -23.96 -26.48
N ASP A 74 0.99 -25.21 -26.20
CA ASP A 74 0.59 -25.91 -24.98
C ASP A 74 1.23 -25.27 -23.73
N ALA A 75 2.55 -25.04 -23.76
CA ALA A 75 3.26 -24.37 -22.67
C ALA A 75 2.76 -22.92 -22.45
N ALA A 76 2.45 -22.20 -23.53
CA ALA A 76 1.85 -20.88 -23.46
C ALA A 76 0.46 -20.92 -22.79
N ARG A 77 -0.39 -21.88 -23.16
CA ARG A 77 -1.72 -22.07 -22.56
C ARG A 77 -1.61 -22.39 -21.07
N ASP A 78 -0.68 -23.25 -20.69
CA ASP A 78 -0.48 -23.62 -19.29
C ASP A 78 -0.03 -22.42 -18.45
N LEU A 79 0.88 -21.59 -18.95
CA LEU A 79 1.27 -20.35 -18.27
C LEU A 79 0.12 -19.34 -18.15
N VAL A 80 -0.71 -19.20 -19.18
CA VAL A 80 -1.89 -18.32 -19.14
C VAL A 80 -2.90 -18.81 -18.11
N ALA A 81 -3.02 -20.13 -17.94
CA ALA A 81 -3.93 -20.73 -16.96
C ALA A 81 -3.55 -20.42 -15.50
N LEU A 82 -2.26 -20.19 -15.22
CA LEU A 82 -1.78 -19.75 -13.89
C LEU A 82 -2.25 -18.33 -13.54
N VAL A 83 -2.50 -17.51 -14.55
CA VAL A 83 -2.95 -16.13 -14.39
C VAL A 83 -4.48 -16.09 -14.53
N ASP A 84 -5.20 -16.69 -13.58
CA ASP A 84 -6.66 -16.53 -13.57
C ASP A 84 -7.01 -15.07 -13.24
N ARG A 85 -7.70 -14.43 -14.19
CA ARG A 85 -8.20 -13.06 -14.10
C ARG A 85 -8.98 -12.82 -12.81
N LYS A 86 -9.69 -13.82 -12.28
CA LYS A 86 -10.46 -13.67 -11.04
C LYS A 86 -9.55 -13.56 -9.81
N GLU A 87 -8.52 -14.39 -9.71
CA GLU A 87 -7.58 -14.40 -8.58
C GLU A 87 -6.72 -13.13 -8.56
N VAL A 88 -6.29 -12.65 -9.73
CA VAL A 88 -5.59 -11.36 -9.85
C VAL A 88 -6.48 -10.20 -9.37
N ILE A 89 -7.77 -10.21 -9.70
CA ILE A 89 -8.72 -9.19 -9.23
C ILE A 89 -8.91 -9.27 -7.71
N ASP A 90 -9.13 -10.47 -7.17
CA ASP A 90 -9.32 -10.68 -5.73
C ASP A 90 -8.08 -10.25 -4.93
N ALA A 91 -6.89 -10.53 -5.46
CA ALA A 91 -5.62 -10.07 -4.90
C ALA A 91 -5.48 -8.55 -4.91
N LEU A 92 -5.81 -7.87 -6.01
CA LEU A 92 -5.79 -6.40 -6.08
C LEU A 92 -6.76 -5.78 -5.08
N ILE A 93 -7.94 -6.38 -4.89
CA ILE A 93 -8.91 -5.96 -3.88
C ILE A 93 -8.32 -6.13 -2.47
N ALA A 94 -7.67 -7.27 -2.18
CA ALA A 94 -7.04 -7.53 -0.89
C ALA A 94 -5.91 -6.54 -0.58
N ILE A 95 -5.04 -6.26 -1.56
CA ILE A 95 -3.96 -5.27 -1.43
C ILE A 95 -4.54 -3.87 -1.12
N ASN A 96 -5.60 -3.46 -1.81
CA ASN A 96 -6.25 -2.16 -1.55
C ASN A 96 -6.85 -2.11 -0.14
N LYS A 97 -7.55 -3.15 0.30
CA LYS A 97 -8.08 -3.23 1.66
C LYS A 97 -6.96 -3.14 2.72
N ALA A 98 -5.83 -3.80 2.49
CA ALA A 98 -4.68 -3.73 3.40
C ALA A 98 -4.10 -2.31 3.48
N ARG A 99 -3.94 -1.62 2.34
CA ARG A 99 -3.47 -0.22 2.29
C ARG A 99 -4.44 0.73 2.97
N ASP A 100 -5.74 0.52 2.80
CA ASP A 100 -6.76 1.35 3.46
C ASP A 100 -6.79 1.14 4.97
N ALA A 101 -6.60 -0.10 5.44
CA ALA A 101 -6.44 -0.39 6.87
C ALA A 101 -5.18 0.27 7.47
N GLU A 102 -4.06 0.25 6.75
CA GLU A 102 -2.82 0.90 7.16
C GLU A 102 -2.97 2.43 7.22
N ARG A 103 -3.64 3.03 6.21
CA ARG A 103 -3.99 4.45 6.20
C ARG A 103 -4.92 4.82 7.35
N ALA A 104 -5.94 4.00 7.63
CA ALA A 104 -6.84 4.22 8.76
C ALA A 104 -6.07 4.18 10.09
N SER A 105 -5.14 3.24 10.26
CA SER A 105 -4.24 3.17 11.43
C SER A 105 -3.34 4.41 11.55
N ALA A 106 -2.79 4.91 10.43
CA ALA A 106 -1.97 6.10 10.41
C ALA A 106 -2.77 7.36 10.78
N VAL A 107 -3.99 7.51 10.25
CA VAL A 107 -4.91 8.61 10.58
C VAL A 107 -5.31 8.55 12.05
N ALA A 108 -5.63 7.37 12.60
CA ALA A 108 -5.94 7.20 14.02
C ALA A 108 -4.77 7.62 14.92
N ARG A 109 -3.53 7.19 14.61
CA ARG A 109 -2.34 7.63 15.37
C ARG A 109 -2.10 9.13 15.28
N GLN A 110 -2.39 9.74 14.12
CA GLN A 110 -2.23 11.18 13.93
C GLN A 110 -3.31 11.97 14.66
N ALA A 111 -4.55 11.47 14.70
CA ALA A 111 -5.65 12.01 15.50
C ALA A 111 -5.35 11.92 17.01
N ASP A 112 -4.83 10.78 17.49
CA ASP A 112 -4.42 10.60 18.88
C ASP A 112 -3.28 11.56 19.26
N ARG A 113 -2.27 11.74 18.40
CA ARG A 113 -1.22 12.74 18.61
C ARG A 113 -1.77 14.15 18.68
N PHE A 114 -2.73 14.49 17.81
CA PHE A 114 -3.37 15.80 17.81
C PHE A 114 -4.21 16.03 19.08
N GLN A 115 -4.94 15.01 19.54
CA GLN A 115 -5.66 15.05 20.81
C GLN A 115 -4.70 15.20 22.01
N GLN A 116 -3.59 14.48 22.03
CA GLN A 116 -2.58 14.63 23.10
C GLN A 116 -1.97 16.03 23.10
N PHE A 117 -1.67 16.59 21.93
CA PHE A 117 -1.14 17.94 21.81
C PHE A 117 -2.13 18.99 22.35
N THR A 118 -3.39 18.93 21.90
CA THR A 118 -4.45 19.85 22.34
C THR A 118 -4.87 19.66 23.81
N ALA A 119 -4.85 18.42 24.32
CA ALA A 119 -5.06 18.13 25.74
C ALA A 119 -3.91 18.58 26.65
N SER A 120 -2.67 18.62 26.12
CA SER A 120 -1.51 19.12 26.86
C SER A 120 -1.48 20.65 26.96
N GLU A 121 -1.99 21.38 25.95
CA GLU A 121 -2.09 22.85 26.00
C GLU A 121 -3.27 23.34 26.83
N SER A 122 -4.40 22.62 26.85
CA SER A 122 -5.58 22.97 27.66
C SER A 122 -5.39 22.77 29.18
N LYS A 123 -4.30 22.10 29.63
CA LYS A 123 -3.91 22.02 31.03
C LYS A 123 -2.92 23.11 31.49
N ARG A 124 -2.39 23.93 30.58
CA ARG A 124 -1.71 25.17 30.98
C ARG A 124 -2.78 26.19 31.34
N ARG A 125 -3.18 26.23 32.62
CA ARG A 125 -3.78 27.43 33.19
C ARG A 125 -2.88 28.60 32.80
N ALA A 126 -3.46 29.61 32.15
CA ALA A 126 -2.77 30.86 31.90
C ALA A 126 -2.15 31.36 33.23
N PRO A 127 -0.86 31.71 33.26
CA PRO A 127 -0.27 32.29 34.46
C PRO A 127 -0.99 33.63 34.72
N GLY A 128 -1.75 33.70 35.83
CA GLY A 128 -2.40 34.93 36.29
C GLY A 128 -3.92 34.91 36.52
N THR A 129 -4.57 33.75 36.71
CA THR A 129 -5.98 33.71 37.15
C THR A 129 -6.10 33.34 38.63
N GLU A 130 -5.62 34.24 39.48
CA GLU A 130 -6.14 34.34 40.84
C GLU A 130 -7.47 35.12 40.80
N PRO A 131 -8.49 34.73 41.57
CA PRO A 131 -9.70 35.53 41.71
C PRO A 131 -9.34 36.76 42.54
N ALA A 132 -8.98 37.86 41.87
CA ALA A 132 -8.85 39.15 42.51
C ALA A 132 -10.26 39.66 42.86
N ASP A 133 -10.70 39.34 44.09
CA ASP A 133 -11.76 40.06 44.81
C ASP A 133 -11.26 41.47 45.18
N GLU A 134 -10.98 42.27 44.15
CA GLU A 134 -10.84 43.71 44.30
C GLU A 134 -12.10 44.35 43.71
N GLU A 135 -12.90 44.92 44.61
CA GLU A 135 -14.03 45.79 44.32
C GLU A 135 -13.62 46.88 43.33
N ALA A 136 -14.37 47.00 42.23
CA ALA A 136 -14.12 48.05 41.25
C ALA A 136 -14.39 49.43 41.88
N PRO A 137 -13.55 50.45 41.63
CA PRO A 137 -13.81 51.79 42.13
C PRO A 137 -15.14 52.35 41.59
N ASP A 138 -15.86 53.09 42.44
CA ASP A 138 -17.17 53.66 42.15
C ASP A 138 -17.15 54.49 40.84
N GLY A 139 -18.02 54.12 39.90
CA GLY A 139 -18.15 54.78 38.59
C GLY A 139 -17.57 54.04 37.38
N ALA A 140 -17.08 52.80 37.54
CA ALA A 140 -16.64 51.95 36.44
C ALA A 140 -17.53 50.71 36.23
N VAL A 141 -17.66 50.25 34.98
CA VAL A 141 -18.29 48.96 34.67
C VAL A 141 -17.19 47.92 34.44
N LYS A 142 -17.25 46.81 35.17
CA LYS A 142 -16.30 45.69 35.08
C LYS A 142 -16.79 44.67 34.05
N LEU A 143 -16.01 44.44 32.99
CA LEU A 143 -16.21 43.36 32.01
C LEU A 143 -14.95 42.49 32.01
N GLY A 144 -15.00 41.37 32.74
CA GLY A 144 -13.82 40.53 32.99
C GLY A 144 -12.73 41.30 33.73
N ASN A 145 -11.50 41.31 33.20
CA ASN A 145 -10.36 42.03 33.79
C ASN A 145 -10.28 43.51 33.37
N PHE A 146 -11.18 43.99 32.50
CA PHE A 146 -11.13 45.36 31.98
C PHE A 146 -12.15 46.27 32.67
N HIS A 147 -11.70 47.48 33.02
CA HIS A 147 -12.50 48.50 33.68
C HIS A 147 -12.76 49.64 32.70
N PHE A 148 -14.03 49.93 32.45
CA PHE A 148 -14.44 51.02 31.57
C PHE A 148 -15.07 52.16 32.36
N PRO A 149 -14.67 53.42 32.11
CA PRO A 149 -15.32 54.56 32.75
C PRO A 149 -16.76 54.68 32.24
N LYS A 150 -17.71 54.76 33.17
CA LYS A 150 -19.13 54.94 32.86
C LYS A 150 -19.30 56.36 32.33
N ARG A 151 -19.47 56.52 31.01
CA ARG A 151 -19.75 57.83 30.42
C ARG A 151 -21.13 58.31 30.91
N LEU A 152 -21.15 59.51 31.50
CA LEU A 152 -22.35 60.24 31.94
C LEU A 152 -23.32 60.47 30.78
#